data_AF-A0A2J8MQP0-F1
#
_entry.id   AF-A0A2J8MQP0-F1
#
_cell.length_a   1.000
_cell.length_b   1.000
_cell.length_c   1.000
_cell.angle_alpha   90.00
_cell.angle_beta   90.00
_cell.angle_gamma   90.00
#
_symmetry.space_group_name_H-M   'P 1'
#
loop_
_entity.id
_entity.type
_entity.pdbx_description
1 polymer ?
#
loop_
_entity_poly.entity_id
_entity_poly.type
_entity_poly.pdbx_seq_one_letter_code
_entity_poly.pdbx_strand_id
1 'polypeptide(L)'
;MGSKDHAVFFREMTQLILNEMPKARYSSILNDFVESNFFVIDGDSLLVTCLGVKSFKWGQNLHFFYLVECYLVDLLSNGGQFAIVFFKDAEYAYFDFPELLSLRTALILHLQHNTNIDVQTEFSGCLSQDWKLFLEQHYPYFLIVSEEGLSDLQTYLFNFLIIHSWGMKVNVVLSSGHESDTLRFYAHTMESTDRNQTFSKENETVIQSAYKSLIQHLEERRVLALATHFEHLKWNDMMEEAYQTLFLLQHLWSEGSDIQRVLCVTSCSLSLRMYHRVLVHSNCLSLQEVEDFCRLRCLCVAFQLHLPLSQRACSRVITCSWIRNSDSFLKMNKWCEHFILSNLNVFGCWNLNLNHVSDLYDEQLLKNIAFYYEFESTQEPHLNLGDSIRRDYEDLWN
;
A
#
# COMPACT_ATOMS: atom_id res chain seq x y z
N MET A 1 16.19 14.85 -9.76
CA MET A 1 16.07 15.93 -8.75
C MET A 1 16.40 17.28 -9.41
N GLY A 2 15.54 18.30 -9.22
CA GLY A 2 15.73 19.66 -9.76
C GLY A 2 16.99 20.36 -9.24
N SER A 3 17.15 21.66 -9.56
CA SER A 3 18.33 22.50 -9.27
C SER A 3 19.06 22.13 -7.96
N LYS A 4 20.40 22.31 -7.91
CA LYS A 4 21.22 22.10 -6.69
C LYS A 4 20.61 22.76 -5.45
N ASP A 5 19.86 23.83 -5.64
CA ASP A 5 19.14 24.58 -4.61
C ASP A 5 18.02 23.77 -3.94
N HIS A 6 17.25 22.95 -4.67
CA HIS A 6 16.21 22.09 -4.09
C HIS A 6 16.82 20.98 -3.22
N ALA A 7 17.96 20.41 -3.64
CA ALA A 7 18.65 19.39 -2.84
C ALA A 7 19.25 19.96 -1.55
N VAL A 8 19.68 21.23 -1.56
CA VAL A 8 20.08 21.95 -0.34
C VAL A 8 18.86 22.15 0.56
N PHE A 9 17.75 22.61 0.00
CA PHE A 9 16.52 22.85 0.74
C PHE A 9 15.94 21.59 1.40
N PHE A 10 15.95 20.44 0.72
CA PHE A 10 15.53 19.17 1.33
C PHE A 10 16.34 18.83 2.58
N ARG A 11 17.66 19.04 2.54
CA ARG A 11 18.52 18.83 3.72
C ARG A 11 18.23 19.82 4.84
N GLU A 12 17.94 21.08 4.51
CA GLU A 12 17.57 22.09 5.50
C GLU A 12 16.27 21.73 6.22
N MET A 13 15.25 21.27 5.49
CA MET A 13 14.00 20.78 6.08
C MET A 13 14.24 19.56 6.98
N THR A 14 14.96 18.55 6.48
CA THR A 14 15.28 17.35 7.27
C THR A 14 16.04 17.73 8.53
N GLN A 15 17.03 18.63 8.45
CA GLN A 15 17.80 19.07 9.60
C GLN A 15 16.95 19.84 10.61
N LEU A 16 16.01 20.67 10.15
CA LEU A 16 15.06 21.34 11.04
C LEU A 16 14.24 20.32 11.83
N ILE A 17 13.67 19.32 11.16
CA ILE A 17 12.86 18.28 11.81
C ILE A 17 13.71 17.48 12.80
N LEU A 18 14.89 17.02 12.40
CA LEU A 18 15.83 16.30 13.26
C LEU A 18 16.25 17.11 14.50
N ASN A 19 16.30 18.45 14.41
CA ASN A 19 16.60 19.31 15.56
C ASN A 19 15.42 19.48 16.53
N GLU A 20 14.18 19.24 16.07
CA GLU A 20 12.96 19.32 16.88
C GLU A 20 12.60 17.98 17.51
N MET A 21 12.93 16.85 16.88
CA MET A 21 12.64 15.50 17.42
C MET A 21 13.15 15.29 18.86
N PRO A 22 14.38 15.67 19.27
CA PRO A 22 14.84 15.50 20.65
C PRO A 22 14.07 16.33 21.68
N LYS A 23 13.31 17.35 21.22
CA LYS A 23 12.48 18.21 22.06
C LYS A 23 11.03 17.70 22.11
N ALA A 24 10.70 16.67 21.34
CA ALA A 24 9.35 16.12 21.28
C ALA A 24 8.92 15.63 22.65
N ARG A 25 7.74 16.08 23.10
CA ARG A 25 7.20 15.72 24.40
C ARG A 25 6.61 14.32 24.32
N TYR A 26 7.11 13.42 25.16
CA TYR A 26 6.51 12.11 25.35
C TYR A 26 5.36 12.20 26.36
N SER A 27 4.14 11.93 25.94
CA SER A 27 2.95 11.99 26.80
C SER A 27 1.79 11.20 26.20
N SER A 28 0.77 10.92 27.03
CA SER A 28 -0.51 10.39 26.55
C SER A 28 -1.14 11.41 25.60
N ILE A 29 -1.36 11.02 24.35
CA ILE A 29 -1.96 11.88 23.31
C ILE A 29 -3.49 11.77 23.30
N LEU A 30 -4.02 10.68 23.87
CA LEU A 30 -5.44 10.46 24.12
C LEU A 30 -5.63 10.50 25.65
N ASN A 31 -6.51 11.36 26.17
CA ASN A 31 -6.71 11.58 27.61
C ASN A 31 -8.16 11.32 28.02
N ASP A 32 -8.36 10.81 29.24
CA ASP A 32 -9.62 10.38 29.86
C ASP A 32 -10.76 11.43 29.95
N PHE A 33 -10.53 12.70 29.58
CA PHE A 33 -11.46 13.81 29.89
C PHE A 33 -11.68 14.83 28.77
N VAL A 34 -11.22 14.57 27.54
CA VAL A 34 -11.53 15.46 26.40
C VAL A 34 -12.24 14.64 25.32
N GLU A 35 -13.57 14.63 25.38
CA GLU A 35 -14.48 13.90 24.47
C GLU A 35 -14.36 14.28 22.97
N SER A 36 -13.34 15.04 22.52
CA SER A 36 -13.43 15.69 21.20
C SER A 36 -12.12 16.20 20.57
N ASN A 37 -10.97 15.54 20.76
CA ASN A 37 -9.78 15.92 19.99
C ASN A 37 -9.70 15.10 18.70
N PHE A 38 -10.38 15.58 17.66
CA PHE A 38 -10.18 15.08 16.31
C PHE A 38 -8.71 15.23 15.91
N PHE A 39 -8.14 14.17 15.34
CA PHE A 39 -6.80 14.19 14.77
C PHE A 39 -6.78 13.48 13.42
N VAL A 40 -5.65 13.58 12.72
CA VAL A 40 -5.50 12.94 11.40
C VAL A 40 -4.32 12.00 11.42
N ILE A 41 -4.45 10.87 10.75
CA ILE A 41 -3.37 9.92 10.51
C ILE A 41 -2.99 10.02 9.03
N ASP A 42 -1.71 10.26 8.74
CA ASP A 42 -1.19 10.09 7.39
C ASP A 42 -1.17 8.58 7.05
N GLY A 43 -1.95 8.17 6.06
CA GLY A 43 -2.16 6.77 5.71
C GLY A 43 -0.90 6.10 5.16
N ASP A 44 -0.04 6.86 4.47
CA ASP A 44 1.26 6.41 3.99
C ASP A 44 2.24 6.22 5.15
N SER A 45 2.20 7.09 6.16
CA SER A 45 2.91 6.89 7.43
C SER A 45 2.42 5.63 8.15
N LEU A 46 1.10 5.43 8.30
CA LEU A 46 0.51 4.24 8.91
C LEU A 46 1.02 2.95 8.23
N LEU A 47 1.04 2.94 6.89
CA LEU A 47 1.56 1.84 6.10
C LEU A 47 3.04 1.56 6.43
N VAL A 48 3.89 2.58 6.41
CA VAL A 48 5.32 2.45 6.69
C VAL A 48 5.57 1.99 8.13
N THR A 49 4.85 2.56 9.10
CA THR A 49 4.92 2.17 10.52
C THR A 49 4.63 0.68 10.68
N CYS A 50 3.56 0.17 10.05
CA CYS A 50 3.17 -1.23 10.15
C CYS A 50 4.15 -2.18 9.44
N LEU A 51 4.73 -1.76 8.32
CA LEU A 51 5.82 -2.51 7.66
C LEU A 51 7.11 -2.54 8.49
N GLY A 52 7.35 -1.51 9.30
CA GLY A 52 8.50 -1.40 10.19
C GLY A 52 8.39 -2.22 11.49
N VAL A 53 7.22 -2.79 11.80
CA VAL A 53 7.04 -3.62 13.00
C VAL A 53 7.91 -4.86 12.91
N LYS A 54 8.73 -5.10 13.95
CA LYS A 54 9.72 -6.19 13.98
C LYS A 54 9.14 -7.59 13.73
N SER A 55 7.89 -7.83 14.11
CA SER A 55 7.23 -9.12 13.89
C SER A 55 6.78 -9.31 12.45
N PHE A 56 6.64 -8.24 11.66
CA PHE A 56 6.09 -8.29 10.30
C PHE A 56 6.86 -9.28 9.42
N LYS A 57 6.09 -10.03 8.62
CA LYS A 57 6.59 -11.03 7.69
C LYS A 57 6.25 -10.60 6.28
N TRP A 58 7.27 -10.29 5.49
CA TRP A 58 7.11 -9.92 4.09
C TRP A 58 6.34 -11.01 3.31
N GLY A 59 5.50 -10.56 2.38
CA GLY A 59 4.68 -11.44 1.53
C GLY A 59 3.45 -12.05 2.21
N GLN A 60 3.05 -11.55 3.39
CA GLN A 60 1.86 -12.00 4.12
C GLN A 60 0.88 -10.85 4.31
N ASN A 61 -0.05 -10.66 3.36
CA ASN A 61 -0.99 -9.53 3.42
C ASN A 61 -1.82 -9.58 4.71
N LEU A 62 -2.42 -10.73 5.04
CA LEU A 62 -3.30 -10.82 6.20
C LEU A 62 -2.60 -10.42 7.52
N HIS A 63 -1.30 -10.73 7.64
CA HIS A 63 -0.52 -10.30 8.79
C HIS A 63 -0.27 -8.79 8.81
N PHE A 64 0.00 -8.17 7.65
CA PHE A 64 0.09 -6.71 7.55
C PHE A 64 -1.21 -6.04 8.02
N PHE A 65 -2.36 -6.50 7.52
CA PHE A 65 -3.66 -5.95 7.89
C PHE A 65 -3.99 -6.16 9.36
N TYR A 66 -3.65 -7.32 9.92
CA TYR A 66 -3.75 -7.54 11.37
C TYR A 66 -2.97 -6.48 12.17
N LEU A 67 -1.74 -6.15 11.77
CA LEU A 67 -0.94 -5.13 12.46
C LEU A 67 -1.57 -3.73 12.36
N VAL A 68 -2.08 -3.37 11.18
CA VAL A 68 -2.81 -2.12 10.97
C VAL A 68 -4.05 -2.07 11.86
N GLU A 69 -4.87 -3.11 11.85
CA GLU A 69 -6.09 -3.18 12.66
C GLU A 69 -5.77 -3.11 14.16
N CYS A 70 -4.74 -3.82 14.65
CA CYS A 70 -4.30 -3.70 16.04
C CYS A 70 -3.92 -2.26 16.41
N TYR A 71 -3.15 -1.58 15.56
CA TYR A 71 -2.76 -0.19 15.79
C TYR A 71 -3.99 0.73 15.87
N LEU A 72 -4.95 0.56 14.97
CA LEU A 72 -6.16 1.38 14.92
C LEU A 72 -7.13 1.07 16.06
N VAL A 73 -7.25 -0.21 16.46
CA VAL A 73 -8.06 -0.63 17.62
C VAL A 73 -7.50 -0.04 18.91
N ASP A 74 -6.18 0.04 19.06
CA ASP A 74 -5.58 0.69 20.23
C ASP A 74 -5.97 2.18 20.31
N LEU A 75 -5.94 2.90 19.19
CA LEU A 75 -6.38 4.31 19.14
C LEU A 75 -7.89 4.46 19.44
N LEU A 76 -8.73 3.63 18.83
CA LEU A 76 -10.18 3.66 19.01
C LEU A 76 -10.60 3.28 20.44
N SER A 77 -9.95 2.27 21.03
CA SER A 77 -10.22 1.81 22.40
C SER A 77 -9.86 2.87 23.44
N ASN A 78 -8.90 3.75 23.10
CA ASN A 78 -8.52 4.92 23.89
C ASN A 78 -9.34 6.18 23.56
N GLY A 79 -10.49 6.03 22.88
CA GLY A 79 -11.42 7.12 22.57
C GLY A 79 -10.98 8.05 21.43
N GLY A 80 -10.01 7.62 20.61
CA GLY A 80 -9.54 8.40 19.47
C GLY A 80 -10.62 8.66 18.42
N GLN A 81 -10.72 9.91 17.96
CA GLN A 81 -11.56 10.31 16.83
C GLN A 81 -10.63 10.83 15.73
N PHE A 82 -10.63 10.18 14.57
CA PHE A 82 -9.68 10.51 13.53
C PHE A 82 -10.18 10.18 12.13
N ALA A 83 -9.56 10.85 11.16
CA ALA A 83 -9.59 10.46 9.75
C ALA A 83 -8.20 9.95 9.33
N ILE A 84 -8.17 9.01 8.38
CA ILE A 84 -6.95 8.55 7.72
C ILE A 84 -6.91 9.17 6.32
N VAL A 85 -5.81 9.86 6.00
CA VAL A 85 -5.65 10.57 4.73
C VAL A 85 -4.60 9.88 3.87
N PHE A 86 -4.93 9.56 2.62
CA PHE A 86 -3.99 9.10 1.60
C PHE A 86 -3.90 10.13 0.48
N PHE A 87 -2.75 10.78 0.32
CA PHE A 87 -2.53 11.75 -0.76
C PHE A 87 -2.31 11.05 -2.10
N LYS A 88 -2.86 11.61 -3.19
CA LYS A 88 -2.63 11.07 -4.56
C LYS A 88 -1.15 11.17 -4.95
N ASP A 89 -0.48 12.27 -4.60
CA ASP A 89 0.94 12.51 -4.87
C ASP A 89 1.86 11.47 -4.21
N ALA A 90 1.47 10.95 -3.04
CA ALA A 90 2.26 9.95 -2.31
C ALA A 90 2.30 8.59 -3.02
N GLU A 91 1.29 8.28 -3.84
CA GLU A 91 1.27 7.08 -4.68
C GLU A 91 2.51 6.98 -5.56
N TYR A 92 3.01 8.12 -6.06
CA TYR A 92 4.16 8.15 -6.95
C TYR A 92 5.44 7.59 -6.33
N ALA A 93 5.52 7.56 -4.99
CA ALA A 93 6.68 7.06 -4.28
C ALA A 93 6.75 5.53 -4.15
N TYR A 94 5.77 4.79 -4.68
CA TYR A 94 5.70 3.33 -4.61
C TYR A 94 5.90 2.63 -5.95
N PHE A 95 6.04 3.35 -7.06
CA PHE A 95 6.10 2.73 -8.39
C PHE A 95 7.32 1.83 -8.64
N ASP A 96 8.44 2.11 -7.98
CA ASP A 96 9.60 1.21 -8.01
C ASP A 96 9.40 -0.05 -7.15
N PHE A 97 8.32 -0.11 -6.36
CA PHE A 97 7.97 -1.17 -5.40
C PHE A 97 6.50 -1.60 -5.56
N PRO A 98 6.13 -2.26 -6.67
CA PRO A 98 4.73 -2.55 -6.97
C PRO A 98 4.03 -3.46 -5.97
N GLU A 99 4.77 -4.28 -5.23
CA GLU A 99 4.26 -5.04 -4.08
C GLU A 99 3.66 -4.10 -3.03
N LEU A 100 4.29 -2.96 -2.78
CA LEU A 100 3.83 -1.95 -1.83
C LEU A 100 2.74 -1.06 -2.42
N LEU A 101 2.82 -0.74 -3.72
CA LEU A 101 1.78 0.02 -4.40
C LEU A 101 0.44 -0.73 -4.39
N SER A 102 0.45 -2.03 -4.72
CA SER A 102 -0.74 -2.89 -4.64
C SER A 102 -1.23 -3.06 -3.20
N LEU A 103 -0.33 -3.23 -2.23
CA LEU A 103 -0.67 -3.30 -0.81
C LEU A 103 -1.31 -2.00 -0.30
N ARG A 104 -0.80 -0.83 -0.72
CA ARG A 104 -1.39 0.48 -0.42
C ARG A 104 -2.81 0.61 -0.94
N THR A 105 -3.06 0.22 -2.18
CA THR A 105 -4.43 0.24 -2.76
C THR A 105 -5.35 -0.72 -2.02
N ALA A 106 -4.89 -1.92 -1.69
CA ALA A 106 -5.65 -2.86 -0.88
C ALA A 106 -5.94 -2.30 0.52
N LEU A 107 -4.99 -1.59 1.13
CA LEU A 107 -5.17 -0.94 2.42
C LEU A 107 -6.29 0.10 2.39
N ILE A 108 -6.27 0.98 1.39
CA ILE A 108 -7.32 1.98 1.19
C ILE A 108 -8.69 1.31 1.07
N LEU A 109 -8.81 0.30 0.20
CA LEU A 109 -10.07 -0.42 -0.01
C LEU A 109 -10.56 -1.12 1.27
N HIS A 110 -9.67 -1.78 2.00
CA HIS A 110 -10.01 -2.44 3.25
C HIS A 110 -10.53 -1.43 4.28
N LEU A 111 -9.82 -0.32 4.48
CA LEU A 111 -10.24 0.69 5.45
C LEU A 111 -11.60 1.30 5.06
N GLN A 112 -11.82 1.57 3.77
CA GLN A 112 -13.07 2.14 3.26
C GLN A 112 -14.27 1.19 3.35
N HIS A 113 -14.08 -0.11 3.14
CA HIS A 113 -15.20 -1.06 2.98
C HIS A 113 -15.39 -2.00 4.16
N ASN A 114 -14.33 -2.31 4.91
CA ASN A 114 -14.36 -3.31 5.98
C ASN A 114 -14.21 -2.68 7.37
N THR A 115 -14.10 -1.36 7.45
CA THR A 115 -14.05 -0.63 8.73
C THR A 115 -15.03 0.54 8.71
N ASN A 116 -15.28 1.15 9.88
CA ASN A 116 -16.09 2.36 10.01
C ASN A 116 -15.23 3.64 10.08
N ILE A 117 -13.96 3.56 9.67
CA ILE A 117 -13.02 4.68 9.76
C ILE A 117 -13.27 5.65 8.61
N ASP A 118 -13.16 6.95 8.90
CA ASP A 118 -13.19 7.98 7.87
C ASP A 118 -11.87 7.98 7.08
N VAL A 119 -11.94 7.59 5.80
CA VAL A 119 -10.76 7.49 4.91
C VAL A 119 -10.89 8.48 3.76
N GLN A 120 -9.95 9.41 3.69
CA GLN A 120 -9.93 10.52 2.74
C GLN A 120 -8.85 10.31 1.68
N THR A 121 -9.26 10.16 0.41
CA THR A 121 -8.36 9.88 -0.72
C THR A 121 -8.35 10.98 -1.78
N GLU A 122 -9.11 12.06 -1.57
CA GLU A 122 -9.37 13.03 -2.65
C GLU A 122 -8.30 14.11 -2.81
N PHE A 123 -7.52 14.37 -1.75
CA PHE A 123 -6.48 15.37 -1.77
C PHE A 123 -5.35 14.98 -2.73
N SER A 124 -4.94 15.92 -3.59
CA SER A 124 -3.79 15.71 -4.46
C SER A 124 -2.51 15.56 -3.62
N GLY A 125 -2.20 16.55 -2.80
CA GLY A 125 -0.98 16.57 -1.98
C GLY A 125 -1.08 17.44 -0.74
N CYS A 126 -0.06 17.36 0.11
CA CYS A 126 -0.01 18.07 1.40
C CYS A 126 0.10 19.60 1.27
N LEU A 127 0.35 20.14 0.07
CA LEU A 127 0.34 21.59 -0.21
C LEU A 127 -0.89 22.01 -1.04
N SER A 128 -1.85 21.10 -1.25
CA SER A 128 -3.04 21.39 -2.04
C SER A 128 -3.99 22.34 -1.31
N GLN A 129 -4.73 23.14 -2.07
CA GLN A 129 -5.69 24.09 -1.49
C GLN A 129 -6.81 23.35 -0.74
N ASP A 130 -7.28 22.21 -1.25
CA ASP A 130 -8.33 21.43 -0.61
C ASP A 130 -7.87 20.85 0.74
N TRP A 131 -6.62 20.39 0.82
CA TRP A 131 -6.03 19.96 2.08
C TRP A 131 -5.89 21.11 3.09
N LYS A 132 -5.46 22.28 2.62
CA LYS A 132 -5.39 23.48 3.46
C LYS A 132 -6.77 23.84 4.02
N LEU A 133 -7.80 23.86 3.18
CA LEU A 133 -9.19 24.12 3.60
C LEU A 133 -9.68 23.06 4.59
N PHE A 134 -9.33 21.80 4.39
CA PHE A 134 -9.67 20.72 5.32
C PHE A 134 -9.07 20.97 6.71
N LEU A 135 -7.77 21.32 6.80
CA LEU A 135 -7.11 21.65 8.07
C LEU A 135 -7.73 22.89 8.74
N GLU A 136 -8.08 23.91 7.96
CA GLU A 136 -8.74 25.12 8.46
C GLU A 136 -10.18 24.88 8.92
N GLN A 137 -10.87 23.88 8.37
CA GLN A 137 -12.26 23.57 8.76
C GLN A 137 -12.32 22.65 9.98
N HIS A 138 -11.44 21.65 10.05
CA HIS A 138 -11.52 20.61 11.07
C HIS A 138 -10.62 20.87 12.28
N TYR A 139 -9.62 21.76 12.15
CA TYR A 139 -8.68 22.11 13.21
C TYR A 139 -8.14 20.88 13.97
N PRO A 140 -7.54 19.89 13.28
CA PRO A 140 -7.05 18.69 13.95
C PRO A 140 -6.03 19.04 15.03
N TYR A 141 -6.11 18.36 16.17
CA TYR A 141 -5.24 18.64 17.32
C TYR A 141 -3.78 18.30 17.01
N PHE A 142 -3.57 17.21 16.28
CA PHE A 142 -2.28 16.82 15.71
C PHE A 142 -2.48 15.97 14.44
N LEU A 143 -1.38 15.77 13.71
CA LEU A 143 -1.25 14.74 12.68
C LEU A 143 -0.29 13.66 13.16
N ILE A 144 -0.62 12.39 12.96
CA ILE A 144 0.35 11.29 13.10
C ILE A 144 1.10 11.13 11.76
N VAL A 145 2.41 11.31 11.78
CA VAL A 145 3.28 11.26 10.59
C VAL A 145 4.57 10.50 10.91
N SER A 146 5.07 9.73 9.96
CA SER A 146 6.36 9.06 10.06
C SER A 146 7.51 10.03 9.82
N GLU A 147 8.54 9.96 10.64
CA GLU A 147 9.79 10.71 10.48
C GLU A 147 10.68 10.15 9.37
N GLU A 148 10.47 8.89 8.96
CA GLU A 148 11.27 8.20 7.96
C GLU A 148 10.37 7.35 7.05
N GLY A 149 10.64 7.40 5.75
CA GLY A 149 10.01 6.53 4.76
C GLY A 149 10.92 5.37 4.34
N LEU A 150 10.43 4.54 3.42
CA LEU A 150 11.21 3.41 2.89
C LEU A 150 12.31 3.86 1.92
N SER A 151 12.33 5.15 1.56
CA SER A 151 13.36 5.80 0.75
C SER A 151 13.45 7.28 1.09
N ASP A 152 14.57 7.91 0.73
CA ASP A 152 14.77 9.36 0.90
C ASP A 152 13.63 10.18 0.28
N LEU A 153 13.09 9.74 -0.87
CA LEU A 153 12.00 10.46 -1.55
C LEU A 153 10.70 10.41 -0.75
N GLN A 154 10.39 9.27 -0.12
CA GLN A 154 9.25 9.16 0.80
C GLN A 154 9.48 9.99 2.06
N THR A 155 10.69 9.94 2.63
CA THR A 155 11.05 10.80 3.77
C THR A 155 10.85 12.27 3.45
N TYR A 156 11.19 12.72 2.23
CA TYR A 156 10.92 14.11 1.83
C TYR A 156 9.43 14.44 1.74
N LEU A 157 8.58 13.52 1.28
CA LEU A 157 7.12 13.72 1.29
C LEU A 157 6.58 13.90 2.71
N PHE A 158 7.03 13.05 3.65
CA PHE A 158 6.66 13.19 5.06
C PHE A 158 7.18 14.49 5.65
N ASN A 159 8.42 14.88 5.34
CA ASN A 159 8.98 16.16 5.79
C ASN A 159 8.17 17.35 5.29
N PHE A 160 7.69 17.33 4.04
CA PHE A 160 6.79 18.37 3.54
C PHE A 160 5.47 18.43 4.32
N LEU A 161 4.88 17.27 4.64
CA LEU A 161 3.67 17.21 5.45
C LEU A 161 3.91 17.77 6.87
N ILE A 162 5.03 17.42 7.49
CA ILE A 162 5.42 17.94 8.82
C ILE A 162 5.59 19.47 8.79
N ILE A 163 6.37 19.99 7.85
CA ILE A 163 6.63 21.43 7.71
C ILE A 163 5.33 22.20 7.43
N HIS A 164 4.50 21.69 6.52
CA HIS A 164 3.21 22.31 6.21
C HIS A 164 2.27 22.30 7.42
N SER A 165 2.21 21.19 8.15
CA SER A 165 1.38 21.08 9.37
C SER A 165 1.79 22.12 10.42
N TRP A 166 3.10 22.29 10.65
CA TRP A 166 3.58 23.36 11.52
C TRP A 166 3.21 24.75 11.00
N GLY A 167 3.35 25.02 9.70
CA GLY A 167 2.91 26.27 9.07
C GLY A 167 1.42 26.57 9.31
N MET A 168 0.59 25.53 9.35
CA MET A 168 -0.84 25.57 9.64
C MET A 168 -1.18 25.54 11.14
N LYS A 169 -0.18 25.64 12.02
CA LYS A 169 -0.32 25.59 13.48
C LYS A 169 -0.84 24.27 14.04
N VAL A 170 -0.65 23.18 13.31
CA VAL A 170 -1.02 21.83 13.74
C VAL A 170 0.22 21.12 14.29
N ASN A 171 0.07 20.44 15.43
CA ASN A 171 1.14 19.65 16.02
C ASN A 171 1.35 18.36 15.23
N VAL A 172 2.55 17.78 15.35
CA VAL A 172 2.87 16.49 14.72
C VAL A 172 3.18 15.48 15.81
N VAL A 173 2.56 14.33 15.75
CA VAL A 173 2.88 13.15 16.55
C VAL A 173 3.71 12.21 15.69
N LEU A 174 4.87 11.79 16.20
CA LEU A 174 5.72 10.83 15.51
C LEU A 174 5.07 9.46 15.50
N SER A 175 5.13 8.79 14.35
CA SER A 175 4.55 7.45 14.20
C SER A 175 5.30 6.39 14.99
N SER A 176 6.61 6.57 15.20
CA SER A 176 7.43 5.64 15.98
C SER A 176 7.43 5.96 17.48
N GLY A 177 7.86 4.99 18.28
CA GLY A 177 8.00 5.16 19.73
C GLY A 177 6.68 5.30 20.46
N HIS A 178 5.56 4.86 19.86
CA HIS A 178 4.29 4.78 20.55
C HIS A 178 4.26 3.58 21.50
N GLU A 179 3.62 3.78 22.65
CA GLU A 179 3.32 2.70 23.59
C GLU A 179 1.87 2.82 24.02
N SER A 180 1.12 1.73 23.92
CA SER A 180 -0.24 1.63 24.43
C SER A 180 -0.26 0.82 25.73
N ASP A 181 -0.96 1.32 26.73
CA ASP A 181 -1.41 0.54 27.88
C ASP A 181 -2.95 0.43 27.87
N THR A 182 -3.54 -0.21 28.86
CA THR A 182 -5.00 -0.46 28.91
C THR A 182 -5.83 0.82 28.91
N LEU A 183 -5.26 1.98 29.25
CA LEU A 183 -5.97 3.25 29.43
C LEU A 183 -5.40 4.41 28.60
N ARG A 184 -4.17 4.28 28.08
CA ARG A 184 -3.46 5.40 27.48
C ARG A 184 -2.67 5.01 26.24
N PHE A 185 -2.58 5.98 25.33
CA PHE A 185 -1.74 5.92 24.15
C PHE A 185 -0.67 7.00 24.25
N TYR A 186 0.57 6.60 24.47
CA TYR A 186 1.72 7.51 24.60
C TYR A 186 2.45 7.61 23.27
N ALA A 187 2.83 8.83 22.90
CA ALA A 187 3.66 9.08 21.72
C ALA A 187 4.46 10.38 21.89
N HIS A 188 5.42 10.59 20.99
CA HIS A 188 6.22 11.80 20.93
C HIS A 188 5.52 12.88 20.10
N THR A 189 5.21 14.02 20.73
CA THR A 189 4.58 15.16 20.08
C THR A 189 5.60 16.27 19.81
N MET A 190 5.75 16.66 18.55
CA MET A 190 6.46 17.87 18.13
C MET A 190 5.47 19.02 17.95
N GLU A 191 5.57 20.01 18.84
CA GLU A 191 4.68 21.17 18.85
C GLU A 191 4.95 22.13 17.67
N SER A 192 3.89 22.75 17.15
CA SER A 192 4.02 23.86 16.20
C SER A 192 4.47 25.14 16.93
N THR A 193 5.79 25.35 16.98
CA THR A 193 6.39 26.54 17.60
C THR A 193 6.46 27.73 16.65
N ASP A 194 6.62 28.94 17.19
CA ASP A 194 6.82 30.17 16.41
C ASP A 194 7.99 30.07 15.43
N ARG A 195 9.05 29.34 15.81
CA ARG A 195 10.22 29.11 14.97
C ARG A 195 9.86 28.33 13.71
N ASN A 196 9.14 27.23 13.85
CA ASN A 196 8.81 26.34 12.74
C ASN A 196 7.73 26.96 11.85
N GLN A 197 6.78 27.69 12.46
CA GLN A 197 5.80 28.50 11.73
C GLN A 197 6.49 29.60 10.90
N THR A 198 7.48 30.29 11.47
CA THR A 198 8.25 31.33 10.77
C THR A 198 9.03 30.72 9.61
N PHE A 199 9.70 29.58 9.82
CA PHE A 199 10.39 28.86 8.75
C PHE A 199 9.45 28.55 7.57
N SER A 200 8.25 28.03 7.83
CA SER A 200 7.28 27.73 6.78
C SER A 200 6.82 28.97 6.01
N LYS A 201 6.64 30.11 6.69
CA LYS A 201 6.21 31.38 6.07
C LYS A 201 7.31 32.01 5.23
N GLU A 202 8.53 32.07 5.76
CA GLU A 202 9.68 32.67 5.07
C GLU A 202 10.09 31.89 3.82
N ASN A 203 9.85 30.57 3.82
CA ASN A 203 10.23 29.67 2.73
C ASN A 203 9.05 29.22 1.86
N GLU A 204 7.87 29.84 1.96
CA GLU A 204 6.64 29.38 1.28
C GLU A 204 6.85 29.12 -0.22
N THR A 205 7.50 30.05 -0.93
CA THR A 205 7.77 29.93 -2.37
C THR A 205 8.77 28.82 -2.69
N VAL A 206 9.78 28.63 -1.85
CA VAL A 206 10.79 27.57 -2.00
C VAL A 206 10.17 26.21 -1.71
N ILE A 207 9.32 26.11 -0.68
CA ILE A 207 8.56 24.91 -0.32
C ILE A 207 7.70 24.47 -1.50
N GLN A 208 6.90 25.39 -2.06
CA GLN A 208 6.05 25.09 -3.22
C GLN A 208 6.86 24.63 -4.44
N SER A 209 7.96 25.33 -4.76
CA SER A 209 8.84 24.99 -5.88
C SER A 209 9.52 23.63 -5.69
N ALA A 210 10.05 23.37 -4.49
CA ALA A 210 10.75 22.13 -4.15
C ALA A 210 9.79 20.93 -4.13
N TYR A 211 8.59 21.09 -3.58
CA TYR A 211 7.55 20.06 -3.58
C TYR A 211 7.14 19.71 -5.01
N LYS A 212 6.84 20.72 -5.84
CA LYS A 212 6.51 20.50 -7.27
C LYS A 212 7.64 19.78 -8.00
N SER A 213 8.89 20.14 -7.73
CA SER A 213 10.05 19.47 -8.31
C SER A 213 10.22 18.02 -7.84
N LEU A 214 9.85 17.71 -6.59
CA LEU A 214 9.85 16.35 -6.06
C LEU A 214 8.76 15.50 -6.74
N ILE A 215 7.53 16.01 -6.82
CA ILE A 215 6.41 15.31 -7.47
C ILE A 215 6.71 15.06 -8.93
N GLN A 216 7.19 16.06 -9.68
CA GLN A 216 7.58 15.87 -11.08
C GLN A 216 8.65 14.77 -11.22
N HIS A 217 9.62 14.72 -10.31
CA HIS A 217 10.65 13.69 -10.35
C HIS A 217 10.07 12.28 -10.08
N LEU A 218 9.14 12.16 -9.14
CA LEU A 218 8.45 10.90 -8.85
C LEU A 218 7.56 10.46 -10.03
N GLU A 219 6.87 11.39 -10.70
CA GLU A 219 6.10 11.12 -11.91
C GLU A 219 6.98 10.63 -13.06
N GLU A 220 8.14 11.24 -13.27
CA GLU A 220 9.13 10.79 -14.26
C GLU A 220 9.60 9.36 -13.96
N ARG A 221 9.85 9.03 -12.68
CA ARG A 221 10.20 7.66 -12.26
C ARG A 221 9.07 6.67 -12.54
N ARG A 222 7.81 7.03 -12.27
CA ARG A 222 6.65 6.21 -12.65
C ARG A 222 6.65 5.88 -14.13
N VAL A 223 6.85 6.89 -14.99
CA VAL A 223 6.88 6.70 -16.45
C VAL A 223 8.02 5.75 -16.86
N LEU A 224 9.21 5.89 -16.27
CA LEU A 224 10.34 5.01 -16.53
C LEU A 224 10.09 3.57 -16.06
N ALA A 225 9.54 3.40 -14.86
CA ALA A 225 9.22 2.10 -14.29
C ALA A 225 8.17 1.34 -15.14
N LEU A 226 7.15 2.06 -15.62
CA LEU A 226 6.18 1.53 -16.59
C LEU A 226 6.85 1.10 -17.89
N ALA A 227 7.63 1.99 -18.50
CA ALA A 227 8.27 1.72 -19.79
C ALA A 227 9.22 0.50 -19.73
N THR A 228 9.80 0.24 -18.56
CA THR A 228 10.68 -0.91 -18.34
C THR A 228 9.93 -2.25 -18.37
N HIS A 229 8.67 -2.29 -17.91
CA HIS A 229 7.90 -3.54 -17.78
C HIS A 229 6.79 -3.69 -18.83
N PHE A 230 6.32 -2.58 -19.41
CA PHE A 230 5.18 -2.52 -20.34
C PHE A 230 5.51 -1.81 -21.67
N GLU A 231 6.80 -1.54 -21.93
CA GLU A 231 7.32 -0.90 -23.14
C GLU A 231 6.65 0.46 -23.47
N HIS A 232 5.75 0.47 -24.46
CA HIS A 232 5.12 1.68 -24.98
C HIS A 232 3.79 2.02 -24.30
N LEU A 233 3.28 1.14 -23.43
CA LEU A 233 2.02 1.36 -22.74
C LEU A 233 2.18 2.42 -21.66
N LYS A 234 1.33 3.45 -21.74
CA LYS A 234 1.25 4.50 -20.74
C LYS A 234 0.31 4.08 -19.62
N TRP A 235 0.36 4.85 -18.53
CA TRP A 235 -0.53 4.70 -17.38
C TRP A 235 -2.02 4.57 -17.78
N ASN A 236 -2.51 5.48 -18.63
CA ASN A 236 -3.91 5.46 -19.06
C ASN A 236 -4.25 4.21 -19.88
N ASP A 237 -3.30 3.71 -20.68
CA ASP A 237 -3.49 2.50 -21.47
C ASP A 237 -3.63 1.28 -20.53
N MET A 238 -2.81 1.23 -19.48
CA MET A 238 -2.87 0.17 -18.46
C MET A 238 -4.15 0.23 -17.63
N MET A 239 -4.60 1.43 -17.24
CA MET A 239 -5.88 1.61 -16.55
C MET A 239 -7.06 1.16 -17.41
N GLU A 240 -7.05 1.48 -18.71
CA GLU A 240 -8.09 1.05 -19.64
C GLU A 240 -8.07 -0.47 -19.85
N GLU A 241 -6.91 -1.10 -20.03
CA GLU A 241 -6.80 -2.56 -20.15
C GLU A 241 -7.29 -3.27 -18.88
N ALA A 242 -6.99 -2.71 -17.70
CA ALA A 242 -7.50 -3.22 -16.43
C ALA A 242 -9.04 -3.07 -16.32
N TYR A 243 -9.58 -1.91 -16.69
CA TYR A 243 -11.02 -1.68 -16.77
C TYR A 243 -11.69 -2.68 -17.72
N GLN A 244 -11.19 -2.84 -18.94
CA GLN A 244 -11.74 -3.79 -19.92
C GLN A 244 -11.67 -5.23 -19.41
N THR A 245 -10.59 -5.60 -18.71
CA THR A 245 -10.44 -6.94 -18.13
C THR A 245 -11.48 -7.20 -17.03
N LEU A 246 -11.71 -6.22 -16.14
CA LEU A 246 -12.75 -6.29 -15.12
C LEU A 246 -14.15 -6.32 -15.72
N PHE A 247 -14.40 -5.47 -16.72
CA PHE A 247 -15.68 -5.42 -17.43
C PHE A 247 -16.02 -6.78 -18.05
N LEU A 248 -15.07 -7.41 -18.75
CA LEU A 248 -15.25 -8.74 -19.32
C LEU A 248 -15.55 -9.79 -18.24
N LEU A 249 -14.81 -9.76 -17.11
CA LEU A 249 -15.06 -10.70 -16.02
C LEU A 249 -16.45 -10.50 -15.40
N GLN A 250 -16.88 -9.27 -15.18
CA GLN A 250 -18.21 -8.97 -14.65
C GLN A 250 -19.34 -9.55 -15.53
N HIS A 251 -19.15 -9.58 -16.85
CA HIS A 251 -20.13 -10.17 -17.78
C HIS A 251 -20.13 -11.70 -17.72
N LEU A 252 -18.96 -12.32 -17.49
CA LEU A 252 -18.83 -13.77 -17.35
C LEU A 252 -19.32 -14.25 -15.97
N TRP A 253 -19.02 -13.49 -14.92
CA TRP A 253 -19.31 -13.78 -13.51
C TRP A 253 -20.22 -12.71 -12.92
N SER A 254 -21.48 -12.72 -13.37
CA SER A 254 -22.48 -11.72 -12.97
C SER A 254 -22.99 -11.88 -11.52
N GLU A 255 -22.77 -13.03 -10.87
CA GLU A 255 -23.19 -13.28 -9.48
C GLU A 255 -22.00 -13.40 -8.50
N GLY A 256 -22.01 -12.56 -7.45
CA GLY A 256 -21.50 -12.88 -6.11
C GLY A 256 -20.08 -13.44 -5.97
N SER A 257 -19.11 -12.93 -6.72
CA SER A 257 -17.70 -13.28 -6.52
C SER A 257 -17.09 -12.52 -5.34
N ASP A 258 -16.08 -13.11 -4.71
CA ASP A 258 -15.23 -12.41 -3.75
C ASP A 258 -14.00 -11.80 -4.44
N ILE A 259 -13.41 -10.83 -3.76
CA ILE A 259 -12.25 -10.10 -4.25
C ILE A 259 -11.02 -10.99 -4.50
N GLN A 260 -10.81 -12.09 -3.77
CA GLN A 260 -9.64 -12.93 -3.95
C GLN A 260 -9.72 -13.63 -5.31
N ARG A 261 -10.89 -14.18 -5.66
CA ARG A 261 -11.14 -14.81 -6.97
C ARG A 261 -11.03 -13.78 -8.11
N VAL A 262 -11.72 -12.64 -7.97
CA VAL A 262 -11.71 -11.59 -9.01
C VAL A 262 -10.31 -11.06 -9.26
N LEU A 263 -9.57 -10.72 -8.21
CA LEU A 263 -8.21 -10.22 -8.36
C LEU A 263 -7.30 -11.28 -8.99
N CYS A 264 -7.42 -12.55 -8.58
CA CYS A 264 -6.64 -13.65 -9.14
C CYS A 264 -6.82 -13.76 -10.65
N VAL A 265 -8.07 -13.91 -11.12
CA VAL A 265 -8.36 -14.12 -12.55
C VAL A 265 -7.98 -12.90 -13.37
N THR A 266 -8.40 -11.70 -12.93
CA THR A 266 -8.15 -10.48 -13.70
C THR A 266 -6.67 -10.10 -13.75
N SER A 267 -5.94 -10.22 -12.63
CA SER A 267 -4.49 -9.95 -12.61
C SER A 267 -3.72 -10.97 -13.44
N CYS A 268 -4.07 -12.26 -13.40
CA CYS A 268 -3.45 -13.28 -14.26
C CYS A 268 -3.74 -13.02 -15.74
N SER A 269 -5.00 -12.77 -16.09
CA SER A 269 -5.41 -12.44 -17.46
C SER A 269 -4.70 -11.20 -18.00
N LEU A 270 -4.69 -10.11 -17.22
CA LEU A 270 -4.03 -8.86 -17.61
C LEU A 270 -2.52 -9.04 -17.73
N SER A 271 -1.88 -9.67 -16.74
CA SER A 271 -0.43 -9.89 -16.77
C SER A 271 0.00 -10.81 -17.91
N LEU A 272 -0.73 -11.90 -18.21
CA LEU A 272 -0.46 -12.75 -19.38
C LEU A 272 -0.60 -11.98 -20.69
N ARG A 273 -1.65 -11.16 -20.83
CA ARG A 273 -1.86 -10.33 -22.02
C ARG A 273 -0.73 -9.32 -22.20
N MET A 274 -0.30 -8.66 -21.13
CA MET A 274 0.80 -7.71 -21.17
C MET A 274 2.13 -8.41 -21.45
N TYR A 275 2.37 -9.56 -20.79
CA TYR A 275 3.57 -10.34 -21.02
C TYR A 275 3.70 -10.75 -22.49
N HIS A 276 2.62 -11.26 -23.09
CA HIS A 276 2.59 -11.66 -24.49
C HIS A 276 2.93 -10.49 -25.44
N ARG A 277 2.56 -9.25 -25.10
CA ARG A 277 2.88 -8.06 -25.90
C ARG A 277 4.37 -7.71 -25.82
N VAL A 278 4.99 -7.87 -24.66
CA VAL A 278 6.39 -7.51 -24.35
C VAL A 278 7.39 -8.65 -24.65
N LEU A 279 6.91 -9.89 -24.78
CA LEU A 279 7.72 -11.10 -25.00
C LEU A 279 8.56 -11.03 -26.29
N VAL A 280 8.17 -10.19 -27.24
CA VAL A 280 8.86 -10.02 -28.52
C VAL A 280 10.29 -9.49 -28.34
N HIS A 281 10.65 -8.91 -27.18
CA HIS A 281 11.88 -8.13 -27.00
C HIS A 281 12.80 -8.53 -25.83
N SER A 282 12.58 -9.66 -25.13
CA SER A 282 13.32 -9.98 -23.90
C SER A 282 13.87 -11.42 -23.77
N ASN A 283 15.02 -11.58 -23.10
CA ASN A 283 15.62 -12.85 -22.64
C ASN A 283 14.95 -13.35 -21.33
N CYS A 284 13.62 -13.27 -21.24
CA CYS A 284 12.86 -13.57 -20.03
C CYS A 284 12.27 -14.99 -20.04
N LEU A 285 11.50 -15.32 -18.99
CA LEU A 285 10.74 -16.56 -18.90
C LEU A 285 9.95 -16.83 -20.19
N SER A 286 9.89 -18.09 -20.61
CA SER A 286 9.00 -18.52 -21.68
C SER A 286 7.54 -18.22 -21.33
N LEU A 287 6.69 -18.07 -22.34
CA LEU A 287 5.25 -17.88 -22.12
C LEU A 287 4.66 -19.02 -21.28
N GLN A 288 5.14 -20.25 -21.49
CA GLN A 288 4.72 -21.41 -20.73
C GLN A 288 5.05 -21.28 -19.23
N GLU A 289 6.26 -20.83 -18.88
CA GLU A 289 6.64 -20.62 -17.47
C GLU A 289 5.78 -19.54 -16.81
N VAL A 290 5.38 -18.51 -17.56
CA VAL A 290 4.47 -17.46 -17.07
C VAL A 290 3.03 -17.98 -16.91
N GLU A 291 2.53 -18.78 -17.85
CA GLU A 291 1.25 -19.48 -17.68
C GLU A 291 1.26 -20.38 -16.46
N ASP A 292 2.34 -21.15 -16.26
CA ASP A 292 2.49 -22.04 -15.11
C ASP A 292 2.52 -21.26 -13.79
N PHE A 293 3.11 -20.06 -13.78
CA PHE A 293 3.00 -19.17 -12.63
C PHE A 293 1.56 -18.72 -12.37
N CYS A 294 0.81 -18.33 -13.39
CA CYS A 294 -0.60 -17.96 -13.25
C CYS A 294 -1.45 -19.14 -12.76
N ARG A 295 -1.21 -20.36 -13.28
CA ARG A 295 -1.84 -21.60 -12.77
C ARG A 295 -1.54 -21.81 -11.30
N LEU A 296 -0.27 -21.66 -10.91
CA LEU A 296 0.16 -21.76 -9.52
C LEU A 296 -0.53 -20.70 -8.63
N ARG A 297 -0.72 -19.48 -9.13
CA ARG A 297 -1.44 -18.41 -8.43
C ARG A 297 -2.91 -18.76 -8.24
N CYS A 298 -3.60 -19.25 -9.27
CA CYS A 298 -4.99 -19.74 -9.16
C CYS A 298 -5.09 -20.87 -8.14
N LEU A 299 -4.14 -21.82 -8.15
CA LEU A 299 -4.10 -22.90 -7.18
C LEU A 299 -3.87 -22.39 -5.76
N CYS A 300 -2.95 -21.43 -5.58
CA CYS A 300 -2.70 -20.78 -4.30
C CYS A 300 -3.96 -20.12 -3.74
N VAL A 301 -4.73 -19.41 -4.57
CA VAL A 301 -6.00 -18.80 -4.16
C VAL A 301 -7.04 -19.86 -3.83
N ALA A 302 -7.15 -20.94 -4.61
CA ALA A 302 -8.02 -22.07 -4.28
C ALA A 302 -7.66 -22.69 -2.92
N PHE A 303 -6.37 -22.89 -2.61
CA PHE A 303 -5.95 -23.31 -1.26
C PHE A 303 -6.35 -22.29 -0.20
N GLN A 304 -6.16 -21.01 -0.47
CA GLN A 304 -6.44 -19.94 0.49
C GLN A 304 -7.92 -19.84 0.87
N LEU A 305 -8.82 -20.14 -0.08
CA LEU A 305 -10.26 -20.17 0.13
C LEU A 305 -10.73 -21.32 1.03
N HIS A 306 -9.98 -22.44 1.07
CA HIS A 306 -10.36 -23.64 1.82
C HIS A 306 -9.51 -23.90 3.07
N LEU A 307 -8.27 -23.41 3.12
CA LEU A 307 -7.36 -23.63 4.24
C LEU A 307 -7.53 -22.57 5.33
N PRO A 308 -7.84 -22.97 6.58
CA PRO A 308 -7.91 -22.04 7.68
C PRO A 308 -6.53 -21.44 7.97
N LEU A 309 -6.51 -20.21 8.50
CA LEU A 309 -5.28 -19.50 8.85
C LEU A 309 -4.36 -20.32 9.76
N SER A 310 -4.91 -21.09 10.71
CA SER A 310 -4.12 -21.94 11.61
C SER A 310 -3.27 -22.97 10.86
N GLN A 311 -3.75 -23.49 9.73
CA GLN A 311 -2.98 -24.41 8.90
C GLN A 311 -1.96 -23.65 8.03
N ARG A 312 -2.36 -22.53 7.41
CA ARG A 312 -1.45 -21.70 6.60
C ARG A 312 -0.28 -21.16 7.41
N ALA A 313 -0.51 -20.76 8.66
CA ALA A 313 0.50 -20.27 9.58
C ALA A 313 1.57 -21.33 9.96
N CYS A 314 1.25 -22.62 9.83
CA CYS A 314 2.18 -23.73 10.06
C CYS A 314 2.98 -24.14 8.81
N SER A 315 2.85 -23.40 7.70
CA SER A 315 3.60 -23.67 6.48
C SER A 315 5.10 -23.60 6.71
N ARG A 316 5.86 -24.46 6.00
CA ARG A 316 7.32 -24.49 6.12
C ARG A 316 7.89 -23.18 5.58
N VAL A 317 9.01 -22.72 6.14
CA VAL A 317 9.76 -21.60 5.55
C VAL A 317 10.61 -22.14 4.42
N ILE A 318 10.14 -21.92 3.19
CA ILE A 318 10.82 -22.35 1.97
C ILE A 318 11.66 -21.21 1.40
N THR A 319 12.96 -21.47 1.18
CA THR A 319 13.87 -20.59 0.44
C THR A 319 14.05 -21.15 -0.98
N CYS A 320 13.33 -20.60 -1.96
CA CYS A 320 13.45 -21.01 -3.36
C CYS A 320 14.22 -19.97 -4.20
N SER A 321 15.09 -20.44 -5.07
CA SER A 321 15.87 -19.58 -5.99
C SER A 321 15.09 -19.18 -7.25
N TRP A 322 14.01 -19.87 -7.63
CA TRP A 322 13.27 -19.60 -8.87
C TRP A 322 12.66 -18.19 -8.93
N ILE A 323 12.31 -17.62 -7.77
CA ILE A 323 11.79 -16.24 -7.64
C ILE A 323 12.74 -15.22 -8.28
N ARG A 324 14.05 -15.47 -8.26
CA ARG A 324 15.04 -14.55 -8.86
C ARG A 324 14.92 -14.47 -10.38
N ASN A 325 14.54 -15.57 -11.03
CA ASN A 325 14.37 -15.61 -12.48
C ASN A 325 13.00 -15.07 -12.92
N SER A 326 12.03 -15.01 -12.00
CA SER A 326 10.67 -14.51 -12.24
C SER A 326 10.42 -13.08 -11.74
N ASP A 327 11.41 -12.40 -11.16
CA ASP A 327 11.25 -11.09 -10.50
C ASP A 327 10.57 -10.03 -11.39
N SER A 328 10.97 -9.94 -12.66
CA SER A 328 10.37 -9.00 -13.62
C SER A 328 8.88 -9.27 -13.84
N PHE A 329 8.51 -10.54 -14.02
CA PHE A 329 7.10 -10.92 -14.19
C PHE A 329 6.30 -10.71 -12.90
N LEU A 330 6.87 -11.05 -11.75
CA LEU A 330 6.24 -10.85 -10.44
C LEU A 330 5.90 -9.37 -10.22
N LYS A 331 6.87 -8.49 -10.48
CA LYS A 331 6.64 -7.04 -10.43
C LYS A 331 5.52 -6.63 -11.38
N MET A 332 5.58 -7.06 -12.63
CA MET A 332 4.53 -6.75 -13.60
C MET A 332 3.14 -7.23 -13.14
N ASN A 333 3.04 -8.43 -12.57
CA ASN A 333 1.80 -8.96 -12.00
C ASN A 333 1.31 -8.10 -10.82
N LYS A 334 2.20 -7.59 -9.96
CA LYS A 334 1.84 -6.66 -8.88
C LYS A 334 1.37 -5.29 -9.37
N TRP A 335 1.95 -4.77 -10.46
CA TRP A 335 1.38 -3.61 -11.15
C TRP A 335 -0.04 -3.90 -11.67
N CYS A 336 -0.24 -5.07 -12.29
CA CYS A 336 -1.57 -5.50 -12.74
C CYS A 336 -2.55 -5.60 -11.57
N GLU A 337 -2.17 -6.19 -10.43
CA GLU A 337 -3.00 -6.21 -9.22
C GLU A 337 -3.40 -4.79 -8.79
N HIS A 338 -2.46 -3.85 -8.73
CA HIS A 338 -2.75 -2.44 -8.43
C HIS A 338 -3.77 -1.83 -9.41
N PHE A 339 -3.54 -1.96 -10.73
CA PHE A 339 -4.45 -1.41 -11.74
C PHE A 339 -5.87 -1.97 -11.63
N ILE A 340 -5.99 -3.27 -11.36
CA ILE A 340 -7.27 -3.92 -11.14
C ILE A 340 -7.94 -3.34 -9.89
N LEU A 341 -7.25 -3.30 -8.75
CA LEU A 341 -7.79 -2.79 -7.49
C LEU A 341 -8.25 -1.33 -7.61
N SER A 342 -7.45 -0.49 -8.27
CA SER A 342 -7.76 0.93 -8.51
C SER A 342 -9.00 1.15 -9.39
N ASN A 343 -9.38 0.17 -10.21
CA ASN A 343 -10.58 0.25 -11.05
C ASN A 343 -11.85 -0.26 -10.37
N LEU A 344 -11.77 -0.94 -9.21
CA LEU A 344 -12.94 -1.57 -8.58
C LEU A 344 -14.06 -0.57 -8.25
N ASN A 345 -13.71 0.64 -7.82
CA ASN A 345 -14.70 1.68 -7.47
C ASN A 345 -15.53 2.14 -8.67
N VAL A 346 -15.03 1.97 -9.91
CA VAL A 346 -15.77 2.29 -11.14
C VAL A 346 -16.92 1.29 -11.37
N PHE A 347 -16.78 0.06 -10.85
CA PHE A 347 -17.75 -1.02 -11.01
C PHE A 347 -18.75 -1.08 -9.85
N GLY A 348 -19.18 0.06 -9.30
CA GLY A 348 -20.05 0.15 -8.11
C GLY A 348 -21.40 -0.60 -8.16
N CYS A 349 -21.83 -1.11 -9.33
CA CYS A 349 -23.00 -1.99 -9.47
C CYS A 349 -22.67 -3.49 -9.38
N TRP A 350 -21.40 -3.88 -9.32
CA TRP A 350 -20.99 -5.26 -9.13
C TRP A 350 -21.10 -5.62 -7.65
N ASN A 351 -21.91 -6.63 -7.32
CA ASN A 351 -22.03 -7.14 -5.96
C ASN A 351 -20.80 -7.97 -5.56
N LEU A 352 -19.64 -7.31 -5.48
CA LEU A 352 -18.35 -7.88 -5.15
C LEU A 352 -18.16 -7.92 -3.64
N ASN A 353 -17.85 -9.10 -3.09
CA ASN A 353 -17.54 -9.22 -1.67
C ASN A 353 -16.08 -8.80 -1.39
N LEU A 354 -15.92 -7.69 -0.65
CA LEU A 354 -14.63 -7.11 -0.30
C LEU A 354 -14.09 -7.55 1.09
N ASN A 355 -14.78 -8.46 1.80
CA ASN A 355 -14.39 -8.87 3.16
C ASN A 355 -12.96 -9.42 3.24
N HIS A 356 -12.46 -10.00 2.14
CA HIS A 356 -11.15 -10.65 2.08
C HIS A 356 -10.06 -9.80 1.39
N VAL A 357 -10.25 -8.48 1.26
CA VAL A 357 -9.20 -7.55 0.76
C VAL A 357 -7.91 -7.64 1.60
N SER A 358 -8.03 -7.98 2.89
CA SER A 358 -6.88 -8.15 3.77
C SER A 358 -6.04 -9.40 3.45
N ASP A 359 -6.60 -10.38 2.74
CA ASP A 359 -5.99 -11.68 2.48
C ASP A 359 -5.87 -11.90 0.96
N LEU A 360 -5.22 -10.99 0.23
CA LEU A 360 -5.08 -11.12 -1.24
C LEU A 360 -3.82 -11.88 -1.67
N TYR A 361 -2.80 -11.96 -0.81
CA TYR A 361 -1.52 -12.58 -1.15
C TYR A 361 -0.88 -13.27 0.06
N ASP A 362 -0.44 -14.51 -0.17
CA ASP A 362 0.26 -15.37 0.77
C ASP A 362 1.46 -16.01 0.07
N GLU A 363 2.60 -15.33 0.13
CA GLU A 363 3.84 -15.78 -0.52
C GLU A 363 4.34 -17.11 0.05
N GLN A 364 4.12 -17.35 1.35
CA GLN A 364 4.61 -18.57 1.98
C GLN A 364 3.83 -19.77 1.50
N LEU A 365 2.50 -19.66 1.38
CA LEU A 365 1.67 -20.68 0.77
C LEU A 365 2.09 -20.94 -0.68
N LEU A 366 2.26 -19.89 -1.49
CA LEU A 366 2.71 -20.00 -2.88
C LEU A 366 4.04 -20.77 -2.99
N LYS A 367 5.03 -20.42 -2.17
CA LYS A 367 6.34 -21.09 -2.13
C LYS A 367 6.25 -22.56 -1.73
N ASN A 368 5.37 -22.90 -0.78
CA ASN A 368 5.19 -24.30 -0.36
C ASN A 368 4.55 -25.14 -1.47
N ILE A 369 3.54 -24.59 -2.16
CA ILE A 369 2.91 -25.28 -3.30
C ILE A 369 3.94 -25.48 -4.42
N ALA A 370 4.68 -24.42 -4.78
CA ALA A 370 5.73 -24.52 -5.80
C ALA A 370 6.78 -25.58 -5.44
N PHE A 371 7.28 -25.56 -4.20
CA PHE A 371 8.30 -26.50 -3.74
C PHE A 371 7.81 -27.95 -3.80
N TYR A 372 6.56 -28.21 -3.43
CA TYR A 372 5.97 -29.54 -3.55
C TYR A 372 6.04 -30.04 -5.00
N TYR A 373 5.62 -29.22 -5.97
CA TYR A 373 5.64 -29.60 -7.38
C TYR A 373 7.06 -29.75 -7.93
N GLU A 374 8.00 -28.89 -7.54
CA GLU A 374 9.38 -28.93 -8.05
C GLU A 374 10.20 -30.12 -7.50
N PHE A 375 10.06 -30.43 -6.21
CA PHE A 375 11.00 -31.32 -5.52
C PHE A 375 10.36 -32.57 -4.92
N GLU A 376 9.11 -32.50 -4.47
CA GLU A 376 8.46 -33.60 -3.75
C GLU A 376 7.57 -34.46 -4.67
N SER A 377 7.10 -33.92 -5.81
CA SER A 377 6.20 -34.61 -6.74
C SER A 377 6.86 -35.72 -7.59
N THR A 378 8.11 -36.09 -7.29
CA THR A 378 8.96 -36.95 -8.14
C THR A 378 8.46 -38.40 -8.32
N GLN A 379 7.40 -38.82 -7.62
CA GLN A 379 6.62 -40.02 -7.96
C GLN A 379 5.13 -39.74 -7.71
N GLU A 380 4.28 -40.08 -8.69
CA GLU A 380 2.82 -39.93 -8.63
C GLU A 380 2.19 -40.42 -7.30
N PRO A 381 1.08 -39.81 -6.84
CA PRO A 381 0.04 -39.22 -7.69
C PRO A 381 -0.13 -37.72 -7.46
N HIS A 382 -0.76 -37.05 -8.43
CA HIS A 382 -1.33 -35.70 -8.32
C HIS A 382 -1.72 -35.37 -6.89
N LEU A 383 -1.25 -34.23 -6.35
CA LEU A 383 -1.64 -33.74 -5.02
C LEU A 383 -3.16 -33.91 -4.91
N ASN A 384 -3.63 -34.72 -3.96
CA ASN A 384 -5.07 -34.92 -3.79
C ASN A 384 -5.65 -33.63 -3.20
N LEU A 385 -6.00 -32.70 -4.08
CA LEU A 385 -6.55 -31.38 -3.74
C LEU A 385 -7.88 -31.53 -2.98
N GLY A 386 -8.56 -32.67 -3.11
CA GLY A 386 -9.96 -32.80 -2.75
C GLY A 386 -10.87 -32.07 -3.75
N ASP A 387 -12.15 -32.41 -3.72
CA ASP A 387 -13.12 -31.93 -4.73
C ASP A 387 -13.37 -30.43 -4.67
N SER A 388 -13.26 -29.81 -3.49
CA SER A 388 -13.53 -28.38 -3.34
C SER A 388 -12.41 -27.51 -3.91
N ILE A 389 -11.15 -27.77 -3.53
CA ILE A 389 -9.99 -27.00 -4.03
C ILE A 389 -9.82 -27.22 -5.54
N ARG A 390 -10.01 -28.46 -6.02
CA ARG A 390 -9.96 -28.74 -7.46
C ARG A 390 -11.02 -27.97 -8.24
N ARG A 391 -12.27 -27.95 -7.79
CA ARG A 391 -13.35 -27.20 -8.46
C ARG A 391 -13.03 -25.71 -8.51
N ASP A 392 -12.61 -25.13 -7.39
CA ASP A 392 -12.27 -23.70 -7.35
C ASP A 392 -11.04 -23.38 -8.23
N TYR A 393 -10.03 -24.25 -8.25
CA TYR A 393 -8.89 -24.08 -9.16
C TYR A 393 -9.31 -24.15 -10.64
N GLU A 394 -10.13 -25.14 -11.00
CA GLU A 394 -10.64 -25.31 -12.37
C GLU A 394 -11.52 -24.12 -12.79
N ASP A 395 -12.34 -23.59 -11.89
CA ASP A 395 -13.16 -22.39 -12.13
C ASP A 395 -12.32 -21.11 -12.28
N LEU A 396 -11.24 -20.98 -11.50
CA LEU A 396 -10.32 -19.84 -11.59
C LEU A 396 -9.46 -19.84 -12.86
N TRP A 397 -9.09 -21.02 -13.37
CA TRP A 397 -8.14 -21.14 -14.49
C TRP A 397 -8.80 -21.25 -15.87
N ASN A 398 -9.91 -21.99 -15.99
CA ASN A 398 -10.58 -22.24 -17.28
C ASN A 398 -11.58 -21.14 -17.62
#